data_AF-A0A556PRD7-F1
#
_entry.id   AF-A0A556PRD7-F1
#
_cell.length_a   1.000
_cell.length_b   1.000
_cell.length_c   1.000
_cell.angle_alpha   90.00
_cell.angle_beta   90.00
_cell.angle_gamma   90.00
#
_symmetry.space_group_name_H-M   'P 1'
#
loop_
_entity.id
_entity.type
_entity.pdbx_description
1 polymer ?
#
loop_
_entity_poly.entity_id
_entity_poly.type
_entity_poly.pdbx_seq_one_letter_code
_entity_poly.pdbx_strand_id
1 'polypeptide(L)' 'MLEDKPKCIECGKEIKADDVVFIRMRYPKRKGFTEIKAYLSNEGKFICESCFNKDTN' A
#
# COMPACT_ATOMS: atom_id res chain seq x y z
N MET A 1 14.54 -2.94 -9.15
CA MET A 1 14.29 -4.38 -8.93
C MET A 1 12.95 -4.68 -9.56
N LEU A 2 12.88 -5.76 -10.34
CA LEU A 2 11.73 -6.11 -11.18
C LEU A 2 10.42 -5.99 -10.40
N GLU A 3 9.42 -5.39 -11.06
CA GLU A 3 8.10 -5.04 -10.56
C GLU A 3 7.35 -6.24 -9.97
N ASP A 4 7.61 -6.58 -8.72
CA ASP A 4 6.63 -7.27 -7.89
C ASP A 4 5.44 -6.33 -7.76
N LYS A 5 4.43 -6.58 -8.59
CA LYS A 5 3.19 -5.82 -8.58
C LYS A 5 2.64 -5.79 -7.15
N PRO A 6 2.16 -4.64 -6.66
CA PRO A 6 1.69 -4.52 -5.29
C PRO A 6 0.57 -5.54 -5.04
N LYS A 7 0.62 -6.24 -3.91
CA LYS A 7 -0.40 -7.20 -3.49
C LYS A 7 -1.02 -6.74 -2.17
N CYS A 8 -2.30 -7.04 -2.01
CA CYS A 8 -2.98 -6.87 -0.74
C CYS A 8 -2.35 -7.80 0.31
N ILE A 9 -1.98 -7.27 1.46
CA ILE A 9 -1.38 -8.07 2.54
C ILE A 9 -2.37 -9.06 3.18
N GLU A 10 -3.67 -8.78 3.11
CA GLU A 10 -4.71 -9.57 3.78
C GLU A 10 -5.17 -10.77 2.93
N CYS A 11 -5.27 -10.59 1.61
CA CYS A 11 -5.81 -11.62 0.72
C CYS A 11 -4.85 -12.06 -0.40
N GLY A 12 -3.67 -11.44 -0.50
CA GLY A 12 -2.67 -11.75 -1.53
C GLY A 12 -3.06 -11.33 -2.95
N LYS A 13 -4.23 -10.70 -3.15
CA LYS A 13 -4.71 -10.24 -4.45
C LYS A 13 -3.77 -9.18 -5.02
N GLU A 14 -3.38 -9.36 -6.28
CA GLU A 14 -2.64 -8.35 -7.04
C GLU A 14 -3.49 -7.10 -7.24
N ILE A 15 -2.90 -5.94 -6.94
CA ILE A 15 -3.49 -4.63 -7.11
C ILE A 15 -3.24 -4.18 -8.55
N LYS A 16 -4.31 -3.82 -9.25
CA LYS A 16 -4.27 -3.35 -10.63
C LYS A 16 -4.23 -1.83 -10.70
N ALA A 17 -3.93 -1.30 -11.87
CA ALA A 17 -4.07 0.13 -12.14
C ALA A 17 -5.52 0.58 -11.87
N ASP A 18 -5.66 1.74 -11.24
CA ASP A 18 -6.93 2.34 -10.79
C ASP A 18 -7.70 1.60 -9.67
N ASP A 19 -7.14 0.55 -9.06
CA ASP A 19 -7.74 -0.05 -7.86
C ASP A 19 -7.65 0.91 -6.66
N VAL A 20 -8.77 1.03 -5.91
CA VAL A 20 -8.78 1.75 -4.64
C VAL A 20 -8.04 0.92 -3.59
N VAL A 21 -7.00 1.52 -3.01
CA VAL A 21 -6.13 0.87 -2.02
C VAL A 21 -5.93 1.74 -0.80
N PHE A 22 -5.81 1.09 0.34
CA PHE A 22 -5.46 1.68 1.63
C PHE A 22 -4.03 1.31 1.96
N ILE A 23 -3.25 2.27 2.46
CA ILE A 23 -1.86 2.05 2.82
C ILE A 23 -1.73 2.17 4.34
N ARG A 24 -1.31 1.07 4.97
CA ARG A 24 -0.93 1.08 6.39
C ARG A 24 0.57 1.29 6.50
N MET A 25 0.97 2.49 6.91
CA MET A 25 2.37 2.83 7.16
C MET A 25 2.50 3.78 8.35
N ARG A 26 3.71 3.89 8.92
CA ARG A 26 4.00 4.95 9.90
C ARG A 26 4.21 6.27 9.18
N TYR A 27 3.82 7.36 9.82
CA TYR A 27 4.12 8.69 9.29
C TYR A 27 5.64 8.93 9.28
N PRO A 28 6.23 9.37 8.15
CA PRO A 28 7.68 9.54 8.03
C PRO A 28 8.19 10.65 8.96
N LYS A 29 9.34 10.41 9.61
CA LYS A 29 9.95 11.37 10.56
C LYS A 29 10.67 12.54 9.89
N ARG A 30 11.09 12.39 8.63
CA ARG A 30 11.84 13.39 7.84
C ARG A 30 11.05 13.73 6.57
N LYS A 31 11.14 14.99 6.13
CA LYS A 31 10.34 15.53 5.02
C LYS A 31 11.22 15.67 3.77
N GLY A 32 10.94 14.87 2.74
CA GLY A 32 11.52 14.99 1.40
C GLY A 32 10.65 14.25 0.36
N PHE A 33 10.33 14.87 -0.78
CA PHE A 33 9.38 14.31 -1.76
C PHE A 33 9.88 12.98 -2.37
N THR A 34 11.16 12.92 -2.72
CA THR A 34 11.83 11.69 -3.21
C THR A 34 11.81 10.59 -2.15
N GLU A 35 11.94 10.96 -0.87
CA GLU A 35 11.90 10.03 0.24
C GLU A 35 10.49 9.47 0.45
N ILE A 36 9.44 10.27 0.28
CA ILE A 36 8.05 9.81 0.48
C ILE A 36 7.66 8.73 -0.54
N LYS A 37 8.02 8.90 -1.83
CA LYS A 37 7.71 7.86 -2.85
C LYS A 37 8.46 6.57 -2.57
N ALA A 38 9.76 6.65 -2.30
CA ALA A 38 10.55 5.47 -1.96
C ALA A 38 10.05 4.82 -0.66
N TYR A 39 9.67 5.62 0.33
CA TYR A 39 9.11 5.16 1.59
C TYR A 39 7.76 4.46 1.41
N LEU A 40 6.87 5.02 0.59
CA LEU A 40 5.61 4.37 0.22
C LEU A 40 5.84 3.03 -0.47
N SER A 41 6.78 2.94 -1.40
CA SER A 41 7.09 1.69 -2.10
C SER A 41 7.77 0.65 -1.22
N ASN A 42 8.58 1.05 -0.23
CA ASN A 42 9.32 0.12 0.63
C ASN A 42 8.55 -0.30 1.88
N GLU A 43 7.86 0.63 2.52
CA GLU A 43 7.21 0.47 3.84
C GLU A 43 5.69 0.42 3.74
N GLY A 44 5.13 0.82 2.60
CA GLY A 44 3.69 0.82 2.36
C GLY A 44 3.16 -0.60 2.31
N LYS A 45 2.34 -0.96 3.30
CA LYS A 45 1.55 -2.19 3.25
C LYS A 45 0.20 -1.89 2.63
N PHE A 46 -0.04 -2.44 1.45
CA PHE A 46 -1.28 -2.21 0.71
C PHE A 46 -2.41 -3.15 1.17
N ILE A 47 -3.60 -2.60 1.31
CA ILE A 47 -4.84 -3.30 1.66
C ILE A 47 -5.87 -2.92 0.59
N CYS A 48 -6.52 -3.90 -0.03
CA CYS A 48 -7.59 -3.62 -0.99
C CYS A 48 -8.87 -3.16 -0.28
N GLU A 49 -9.69 -2.38 -0.98
CA GLU A 49 -10.98 -1.89 -0.46
C GLU A 49 -11.86 -3.00 0.12
N SER A 50 -11.92 -4.15 -0.55
CA SER A 50 -12.72 -5.29 -0.08
C SER A 50 -12.27 -5.85 1.27
N CYS A 51 -10.98 -5.81 1.58
CA CYS A 51 -10.44 -6.26 2.87
C CYS A 51 -10.63 -5.20 3.95
N PHE A 52 -10.43 -3.93 3.61
CA PHE A 52 -10.65 -2.82 4.54
C PHE A 52 -12.12 -2.75 5.02
N ASN A 53 -13.07 -2.92 4.10
CA ASN A 53 -14.51 -2.86 4.41
C ASN A 53 -15.04 -4.07 5.18
N LYS A 54 -14.29 -5.18 5.25
CA LYS A 54 -14.64 -6.34 6.08
C LYS A 54 -14.39 -6.09 7.57
N ASP A 55 -13.42 -5.24 7.89
CA ASP A 55 -13.09 -4.90 9.28
C ASP A 55 -14.04 -3.83 9.85
N THR A 56 -14.90 -3.24 9.02
CA THR A 56 -15.80 -2.11 9.39
C THR A 56 -17.28 -2.52 9.56
N ASN A 57 -17.61 -3.81 9.44
CA ASN A 57 -18.96 -4.37 9.66
C ASN A 57 -18.92 -5.50 10.69
#